data_AF-A0A7G5YX55-F1
#
_entry.id   AF-A0A7G5YX55-F1
#
_cell.length_a   1.000
_cell.length_b   1.000
_cell.length_c   1.000
_cell.angle_alpha   90.00
_cell.angle_beta   90.00
_cell.angle_gamma   90.00
#
_symmetry.space_group_name_H-M   'P 1'
#
loop_
_entity.id
_entity.type
_entity.pdbx_description
1 polymer ?
#
loop_
_entity_poly.entity_id
_entity_poly.type
_entity_poly.pdbx_seq_one_letter_code
_entity_poly.pdbx_strand_id
1 'polypeptide(L)'
;MMLRTIVLVIAALAFTTALVAASIDPAVWPMALILGLTLAGILFERSRYGAIQARPADRGWRETSERFIDDDSGRPVAVWYNDATGERRYVDIEQT
;
A
#
# COMPACT_ATOMS: atom_id res chain seq x y z
N MET A 1 -3.41 -9.44 -4.02
CA MET A 1 -4.63 -9.43 -3.17
C MET A 1 -4.60 -10.35 -1.93
N MET A 2 -4.46 -11.69 -2.03
CA MET A 2 -4.65 -12.61 -0.86
C MET A 2 -3.61 -12.46 0.27
N LEU A 3 -2.31 -12.39 -0.05
CA LEU A 3 -1.24 -12.30 0.96
C LEU A 3 -1.37 -11.04 1.83
N ARG A 4 -1.63 -9.89 1.21
CA ARG A 4 -1.81 -8.62 1.92
C ARG A 4 -2.97 -8.68 2.91
N THR A 5 -4.12 -9.21 2.49
CA THR A 5 -5.28 -9.36 3.39
C THR A 5 -4.95 -10.26 4.57
N ILE A 6 -4.23 -11.36 4.33
CA ILE A 6 -3.79 -12.27 5.40
C ILE A 6 -2.86 -11.53 6.38
N VAL A 7 -1.84 -10.81 5.87
CA VAL A 7 -0.90 -10.05 6.71
C VAL A 7 -1.63 -8.96 7.51
N LEU A 8 -2.59 -8.26 6.90
CA LEU A 8 -3.39 -7.24 7.58
C LEU A 8 -4.23 -7.85 8.71
N VAL A 9 -4.88 -8.99 8.47
CA VAL A 9 -5.67 -9.70 9.49
C VAL A 9 -4.78 -10.18 10.63
N ILE A 10 -3.62 -10.76 10.32
CA ILE A 10 -2.66 -11.20 11.34
C ILE A 10 -2.18 -10.00 12.18
N ALA A 11 -1.79 -8.89 11.53
CA ALA A 11 -1.33 -7.69 12.21
C ALA A 11 -2.43 -7.10 13.11
N ALA A 12 -3.68 -7.05 12.64
CA ALA A 12 -4.81 -6.58 13.42
C ALA A 12 -5.07 -7.47 14.65
N LEU A 13 -5.10 -8.79 14.47
CA LEU A 13 -5.29 -9.73 15.57
C LEU A 13 -4.16 -9.66 16.60
N ALA A 14 -2.90 -9.56 16.14
CA ALA A 14 -1.75 -9.40 17.02
C ALA A 14 -1.83 -8.09 17.82
N PHE A 15 -2.16 -6.97 17.16
CA PHE A 15 -2.32 -5.67 17.82
C PHE A 15 -3.46 -5.69 18.85
N THR A 16 -4.63 -6.23 18.50
CA THR A 16 -5.75 -6.38 19.45
C THR A 16 -5.36 -7.24 20.64
N THR A 17 -4.65 -8.35 20.42
CA THR A 17 -4.16 -9.22 21.50
C THR A 17 -3.22 -8.47 22.43
N ALA A 18 -2.30 -7.66 21.88
CA ALA A 18 -1.38 -6.85 22.66
C ALA A 18 -2.10 -5.75 23.47
N LEU A 19 -3.16 -5.14 22.94
CA LEU A 19 -3.98 -4.18 23.69
C LEU A 19 -4.72 -4.85 24.87
N VAL A 20 -5.29 -6.04 24.65
CA VAL A 20 -5.92 -6.82 25.73
C VAL A 20 -4.88 -7.19 26.80
N ALA A 21 -3.71 -7.68 26.39
CA ALA A 21 -2.64 -8.01 27.33
C ALA A 21 -2.14 -6.77 28.10
N ALA A 22 -1.99 -5.61 27.45
CA ALA A 22 -1.59 -4.36 28.09
C ALA A 22 -2.62 -3.82 29.11
N SER A 23 -3.89 -4.23 28.98
CA SER A 23 -4.94 -3.92 29.97
C SER A 23 -4.83 -4.76 31.25
N ILE A 24 -4.13 -5.90 31.19
CA ILE A 24 -3.89 -6.81 32.31
C ILE A 24 -2.51 -6.53 32.93
N ASP A 25 -1.49 -6.38 32.09
CA ASP A 25 -0.12 -6.08 32.47
C ASP A 25 0.41 -4.86 31.69
N PRO A 26 0.56 -3.69 32.35
CA PRO A 26 1.08 -2.49 31.72
C PRO A 26 2.48 -2.63 31.11
N ALA A 27 3.27 -3.64 31.50
CA ALA A 27 4.58 -3.89 30.89
C ALA A 27 4.51 -4.26 29.40
N VAL A 28 3.32 -4.63 28.89
CA VAL A 28 3.10 -5.03 27.49
C VAL A 28 2.91 -3.83 26.54
N TRP A 29 2.73 -2.61 27.06
CA TRP A 29 2.51 -1.40 26.24
C TRP A 29 3.51 -1.18 25.09
N PRO A 30 4.83 -1.42 25.24
CA PRO A 30 5.78 -1.30 24.14
C PRO A 30 5.46 -2.23 22.95
N MET A 31 4.97 -3.45 23.22
CA MET A 31 4.55 -4.39 22.17
C MET A 31 3.32 -3.86 21.41
N ALA A 32 2.34 -3.34 22.14
CA ALA A 32 1.16 -2.74 21.52
C ALA A 32 1.56 -1.56 20.61
N LEU A 33 2.49 -0.71 21.05
CA LEU A 33 3.00 0.40 20.23
C LEU A 33 3.67 -0.09 18.94
N ILE A 34 4.57 -1.08 19.01
CA ILE A 34 5.25 -1.63 17.83
C ILE A 34 4.25 -2.24 16.84
N LEU A 35 3.30 -3.04 17.34
CA LEU A 35 2.29 -3.67 16.49
C LEU A 35 1.32 -2.63 15.89
N GLY A 36 0.98 -1.59 16.65
CA GLY A 36 0.16 -0.47 16.18
C GLY A 36 0.85 0.31 15.06
N LEU A 37 2.14 0.62 15.22
CA LEU A 37 2.95 1.26 14.18
C LEU A 37 3.07 0.37 12.93
N THR A 38 3.25 -0.94 13.12
CA THR A 38 3.30 -1.90 12.02
C THR A 38 1.98 -1.94 11.25
N LEU A 39 0.84 -2.03 11.96
CA LEU A 39 -0.49 -2.01 11.37
C LEU A 39 -0.75 -0.69 10.63
N ALA A 40 -0.37 0.44 11.22
CA ALA A 40 -0.46 1.75 10.58
C ALA A 40 0.38 1.83 9.30
N GLY A 41 1.59 1.27 9.29
CA GLY A 41 2.44 1.19 8.10
C GLY A 41 1.81 0.39 6.96
N ILE A 42 1.20 -0.76 7.27
CA ILE A 42 0.48 -1.58 6.27
C ILE A 42 -0.72 -0.80 5.70
N LEU A 43 -1.47 -0.10 6.55
CA LEU A 43 -2.60 0.74 6.11
C LEU A 43 -2.14 1.95 5.29
N PHE A 44 -0.97 2.52 5.60
CA PHE A 44 -0.40 3.64 4.86
C PHE A 44 0.09 3.22 3.47
N GLU A 45 0.77 2.07 3.37
CA GLU A 45 1.24 1.47 2.11
C GLU A 45 0.09 1.33 1.10
N ARG A 46 -1.07 0.87 1.56
CA ARG A 46 -2.31 0.81 0.77
C ARG A 46 -2.68 2.14 0.11
N SER A 47 -2.59 3.25 0.85
CA SER A 47 -2.98 4.57 0.34
C SER A 47 -2.05 5.11 -0.74
N ARG A 48 -0.77 4.68 -0.74
CA ARG A 48 0.25 5.20 -1.65
C ARG A 48 0.44 4.35 -2.90
N TYR A 49 0.34 3.02 -2.79
CA TYR A 49 0.64 2.09 -3.88
C TYR A 49 -0.59 1.49 -4.58
N GLY A 50 -1.75 1.40 -3.92
CA GLY A 50 -2.91 0.66 -4.43
C GLY A 50 -3.91 1.47 -5.29
N ALA A 51 -3.61 2.74 -5.62
CA ALA A 51 -4.49 3.53 -6.45
C ALA A 51 -3.92 3.62 -7.87
N ILE A 52 -4.73 3.21 -8.85
CA ILE A 52 -4.62 3.69 -10.23
C ILE A 52 -4.52 5.21 -10.16
N GLN A 53 -3.42 5.74 -10.68
CA GLN A 53 -3.13 7.16 -10.64
C GLN A 53 -3.61 7.81 -11.92
N ALA A 54 -4.09 9.05 -11.79
CA ALA A 54 -4.40 9.88 -12.95
C ALA A 54 -3.14 10.05 -13.81
N ARG A 55 -3.36 10.21 -15.11
CA ARG A 55 -2.29 10.48 -16.07
C ARG A 55 -1.46 11.69 -15.60
N PRO A 56 -0.13 11.58 -15.49
CA PRO A 56 0.70 12.72 -15.12
C PRO A 56 0.58 13.84 -16.18
N ALA A 57 0.36 15.07 -15.72
CA ALA A 57 0.21 16.27 -16.57
C ALA A 57 1.52 17.06 -16.71
N ASP A 58 2.53 16.70 -15.92
CA ASP A 58 3.81 17.39 -15.78
C ASP A 58 4.86 16.89 -16.78
N ARG A 59 5.73 17.81 -17.21
CA ARG A 59 6.86 17.51 -18.10
C ARG A 59 7.89 16.67 -17.34
N GLY A 60 8.27 15.53 -17.91
CA GLY A 60 9.25 14.61 -17.32
C GLY A 60 8.74 13.17 -17.21
N TRP A 61 7.43 12.98 -17.31
CA TRP A 61 6.84 11.64 -17.36
C TRP A 61 6.77 11.13 -18.80
N ARG A 62 7.23 9.90 -18.99
CA ARG A 62 7.10 9.18 -20.25
C ARG A 62 6.38 7.86 -20.03
N GLU A 63 5.49 7.55 -20.94
CA GLU A 63 4.87 6.23 -20.98
C GLU A 63 5.91 5.19 -21.42
N THR A 64 5.93 4.05 -20.73
CA THR A 64 6.77 2.91 -21.10
C THR A 64 5.95 1.88 -21.89
N SER A 65 6.62 0.87 -22.46
CA SER A 65 5.94 -0.27 -23.10
C SER A 65 5.38 -1.28 -22.09
N GLU A 66 5.62 -1.11 -20.79
CA GLU A 66 5.13 -2.04 -19.76
C GLU A 66 3.61 -1.87 -19.57
N ARG A 67 2.92 -3.03 -19.57
CA ARG A 67 1.46 -3.18 -19.42
C ARG A 67 1.18 -4.39 -18.55
N PHE A 68 0.23 -4.27 -17.64
CA PHE A 68 -0.25 -5.41 -16.83
C PHE A 68 -1.66 -5.17 -16.32
N ILE A 69 -2.28 -6.22 -15.80
CA ILE A 69 -3.54 -6.12 -15.07
C ILE A 69 -3.20 -5.77 -13.63
N ASP A 70 -3.73 -4.65 -13.14
CA ASP A 70 -3.63 -4.30 -11.74
C ASP A 70 -4.46 -5.31 -10.93
N ASP A 71 -3.80 -6.15 -10.13
CA ASP A 71 -4.43 -7.20 -9.33
C ASP A 71 -5.49 -6.67 -8.36
N ASP A 72 -5.42 -5.37 -8.04
CA ASP A 72 -6.28 -4.75 -7.05
C ASP A 72 -7.61 -4.26 -7.64
N SER A 73 -7.57 -3.66 -8.82
CA SER A 73 -8.73 -3.11 -9.55
C SER A 73 -9.22 -4.01 -10.68
N GLY A 74 -8.42 -4.97 -11.13
CA GLY A 74 -8.67 -5.80 -12.32
C GLY A 74 -8.54 -5.04 -13.64
N ARG A 75 -8.12 -3.77 -13.62
CA ARG A 75 -8.04 -2.93 -14.83
C ARG A 75 -6.67 -3.01 -15.48
N PRO A 76 -6.59 -2.88 -16.81
CA PRO A 76 -5.30 -2.82 -17.49
C PRO A 76 -4.64 -1.47 -17.24
N VAL A 77 -3.39 -1.50 -16.79
CA VAL A 77 -2.61 -0.29 -16.48
C VAL A 77 -1.34 -0.21 -17.33
N ALA A 78 -0.95 1.03 -17.64
CA ALA A 78 0.30 1.41 -18.28
C ALA A 78 1.27 2.00 -17.25
N VAL A 79 2.55 1.61 -17.33
CA VAL A 79 3.58 2.20 -16.47
C VAL A 79 4.11 3.48 -17.10
N TRP A 80 4.04 4.57 -16.35
CA TRP A 80 4.68 5.84 -16.63
C TRP A 80 5.90 6.00 -15.74
N TYR A 81 7.00 6.50 -16.30
CA TYR A 81 8.27 6.68 -15.62
C TYR A 81 8.74 8.13 -15.71
N ASN A 82 9.27 8.66 -14.62
CA ASN A 82 9.91 9.97 -14.60
C ASN A 82 11.43 9.82 -14.55
N ASP A 83 12.14 10.19 -15.62
CA ASP A 83 13.59 10.00 -15.71
C ASP A 83 14.37 10.89 -14.71
N ALA A 84 13.81 12.02 -14.28
CA ALA A 84 14.49 12.94 -13.38
C ALA A 84 14.42 12.49 -11.91
N THR A 85 13.33 11.83 -11.51
CA THR A 85 13.11 11.40 -10.11
C THR A 85 13.23 9.90 -9.90
N GLY A 86 13.14 9.10 -10.96
CA GLY A 86 13.04 7.65 -10.89
C GLY A 86 11.68 7.14 -10.44
N GLU A 87 10.67 8.01 -10.32
CA GLU A 87 9.33 7.60 -9.89
C GLU A 87 8.60 6.79 -10.98
N ARG A 88 7.72 5.88 -10.54
CA ARG A 88 6.82 5.08 -11.39
C ARG A 88 5.37 5.36 -11.02
N ARG A 89 4.51 5.52 -12.02
CA ARG A 89 3.05 5.61 -11.85
C ARG A 89 2.35 4.57 -12.71
N TYR A 90 1.29 4.01 -12.17
CA TYR A 90 0.43 3.06 -12.87
C TYR A 90 -0.85 3.79 -13.25
N VAL A 91 -1.03 4.01 -14.55
CA VAL A 91 -2.11 4.82 -15.10
C VAL A 91 -3.05 3.89 -15.85
N ASP A 92 -4.35 4.12 -15.68
CA ASP A 92 -5.35 3.37 -16.42
C ASP A 92 -5.24 3.59 -17.93
N ILE A 93 -5.30 2.52 -18.70
CA ILE A 93 -5.26 2.62 -20.17
C ILE A 93 -6.59 3.17 -20.71
N GLU A 94 -7.71 2.85 -20.06
CA GLU A 94 -9.04 3.27 -20.51
C GLU A 94 -9.36 4.73 -20.19
N GLN A 95 -8.54 5.40 -19.37
CA GLN A 95 -8.63 6.85 -19.15
C GLN A 95 -7.97 7.66 -20.28
N THR A 96 -7.95 7.13 -21.51
CA THR A 96 -7.45 7.83 -22.70
C THR A 96 -8.32 9.03 -23.06
#